data_AF-A0A2N7XU18-F1
#
_entry.id   AF-A0A2N7XU18-F1
#
_cell.length_a   1.000
_cell.length_b   1.000
_cell.length_c   1.000
_cell.angle_alpha   90.00
_cell.angle_beta   90.00
_cell.angle_gamma   90.00
#
_symmetry.space_group_name_H-M   'P 1'
#
loop_
_entity.id
_entity.type
_entity.pdbx_description
1 polymer ?
#
loop_
_entity_poly.entity_id
_entity_poly.type
_entity_poly.pdbx_seq_one_letter_code
_entity_poly.pdbx_strand_id
1 'polypeptide(L)'
;MQGTRREVMAGASALALLAGPTAGFAALAAVLPRRATPFPLSAVRLRPSDYATAVEVNRAYLLRLSADRLLHNFRAYAGLKPKGEVYGGWESDTIAGHTLGHYMSALVLLHEQTGDAQAKVRADYIVDELADAQAARGNG
;
A
#
# COMPACT_ATOMS: atom_id res chain seq x y z
N MET A 1 -8.26 -17.75 -57.50
CA MET A 1 -9.10 -17.51 -56.30
C MET A 1 -8.16 -17.23 -55.14
N GLN A 2 -8.17 -16.03 -54.58
CA GLN A 2 -7.31 -15.65 -53.45
C GLN A 2 -8.03 -16.03 -52.15
N GLY A 3 -7.43 -16.95 -51.38
CA GLY A 3 -7.96 -17.37 -50.09
C GLY A 3 -7.99 -16.22 -49.09
N THR A 4 -9.00 -16.21 -48.22
CA THR A 4 -9.20 -15.10 -47.27
C THR A 4 -8.32 -15.27 -46.04
N ARG A 5 -7.99 -14.16 -45.37
CA ARG A 5 -7.20 -14.16 -44.10
C ARG A 5 -7.79 -15.06 -43.01
N ARG A 6 -9.10 -15.36 -43.10
CA ARG A 6 -9.83 -16.24 -42.18
C ARG A 6 -9.48 -17.72 -42.35
N GLU A 7 -9.14 -18.14 -43.57
CA GLU A 7 -8.75 -19.51 -43.89
C GLU A 7 -7.31 -19.80 -43.41
N VAL A 8 -6.43 -18.80 -43.49
CA VAL A 8 -5.04 -18.90 -42.98
C VAL A 8 -5.00 -19.07 -41.45
N MET A 9 -5.91 -18.41 -40.73
CA MET A 9 -6.01 -18.53 -39.26
C MET A 9 -6.66 -19.83 -38.78
N ALA A 10 -7.42 -20.52 -39.63
CA ALA A 10 -7.99 -21.83 -39.29
C ALA A 10 -6.94 -22.97 -39.43
N GLY A 11 -5.93 -22.79 -40.28
CA GLY A 11 -4.89 -23.81 -40.54
C GLY A 11 -3.74 -23.86 -39.53
N ALA A 12 -3.46 -22.78 -38.79
CA ALA A 12 -2.31 -22.73 -37.89
C ALA A 12 -2.53 -23.41 -36.52
N SER A 13 -3.77 -23.70 -36.15
CA SER A 13 -4.10 -24.23 -34.82
C SER A 13 -4.05 -25.76 -34.72
N ALA A 14 -3.93 -26.48 -35.85
CA ALA A 14 -4.06 -27.94 -35.88
C ALA A 14 -2.73 -28.72 -35.85
N LEU A 15 -1.57 -28.05 -35.90
CA LEU A 15 -0.26 -28.72 -36.03
C LEU A 15 0.71 -28.54 -34.84
N ALA A 16 0.30 -27.83 -33.77
CA ALA A 16 1.15 -27.61 -32.60
C ALA A 16 0.87 -28.57 -31.41
N LEU A 17 0.09 -29.64 -31.59
CA LEU A 17 -0.35 -30.51 -30.49
C LEU A 17 0.17 -31.96 -30.52
N LEU A 18 1.11 -32.33 -31.39
CA LEU A 18 1.49 -33.75 -31.54
C LEU A 18 2.92 -34.16 -31.13
N ALA A 19 3.72 -33.32 -30.45
CA ALA A 19 5.05 -33.77 -30.01
C ALA A 19 5.68 -33.06 -28.80
N GLY A 20 4.89 -32.46 -27.90
CA GLY A 20 5.41 -31.95 -26.62
C GLY A 20 5.07 -32.91 -25.49
N PRO A 21 5.96 -33.19 -24.52
CA PRO A 21 5.67 -34.10 -23.42
C PRO A 21 4.53 -33.53 -22.58
N THR A 22 3.32 -34.05 -22.77
CA THR A 22 2.12 -33.70 -21.99
C THR A 22 2.27 -34.06 -20.51
N ALA A 23 3.26 -34.90 -20.17
CA ALA A 23 3.58 -35.30 -18.80
C ALA A 23 4.22 -34.19 -17.94
N GLY A 24 4.84 -33.16 -18.54
CA GLY A 24 5.55 -32.11 -17.80
C GLY A 24 4.62 -31.13 -17.07
N PHE A 25 3.46 -30.82 -17.65
CA PHE A 25 2.51 -29.88 -17.07
C PHE A 25 1.67 -30.49 -15.93
N ALA A 26 1.37 -31.79 -16.02
CA ALA A 26 0.61 -32.48 -14.98
C ALA A 26 1.38 -32.60 -13.65
N ALA A 27 2.71 -32.76 -13.72
CA ALA A 27 3.56 -32.82 -12.52
C ALA A 27 3.66 -31.47 -11.79
N LEU A 28 3.57 -30.34 -12.50
CA LEU A 28 3.64 -29.00 -11.91
C LEU A 28 2.40 -28.65 -11.08
N ALA A 29 1.23 -29.14 -11.49
CA ALA A 29 -0.04 -28.89 -10.81
C ALA A 29 -0.10 -29.49 -9.39
N ALA A 30 0.70 -30.52 -9.11
CA ALA A 30 0.81 -31.13 -7.79
C ALA A 30 1.74 -30.36 -6.83
N VAL A 31 2.57 -29.44 -7.34
CA VAL A 31 3.61 -28.73 -6.56
C VAL A 31 3.17 -27.33 -6.11
N LEU A 32 2.25 -26.68 -6.84
CA LEU A 32 1.81 -25.33 -6.54
C LEU A 32 0.64 -25.28 -5.55
N PRO A 33 0.57 -24.25 -4.68
CA PRO A 33 -0.56 -24.11 -3.76
C PRO A 33 -1.86 -23.88 -4.54
N ARG A 34 -2.95 -24.46 -4.05
CA ARG A 34 -4.29 -24.33 -4.66
C ARG A 34 -4.83 -22.90 -4.68
N ARG A 35 -4.24 -21.99 -3.90
CA ARG A 35 -4.59 -20.56 -3.86
C ARG A 35 -3.31 -19.73 -3.82
N ALA A 36 -3.29 -18.66 -4.61
CA ALA A 36 -2.27 -17.63 -4.51
C ALA A 36 -2.53 -16.74 -3.29
N THR A 37 -1.46 -16.36 -2.60
CA THR A 37 -1.48 -15.37 -1.51
C THR A 37 -0.54 -14.22 -1.88
N PRO A 38 -0.84 -12.98 -1.50
CA PRO A 38 0.07 -11.87 -1.74
C PRO A 38 1.37 -12.08 -0.97
N PHE A 39 2.49 -11.63 -1.55
CA PHE A 39 3.73 -11.52 -0.81
C PHE A 39 3.62 -10.37 0.20
N PRO A 40 4.24 -10.49 1.39
CA PRO A 40 4.37 -9.34 2.28
C PRO A 40 5.24 -8.27 1.60
N LEU A 41 5.03 -6.99 1.94
CA LEU A 41 5.82 -5.89 1.38
C LEU A 41 7.33 -6.03 1.67
N SER A 42 7.69 -6.69 2.77
CA SER A 42 9.07 -7.00 3.12
C SER A 42 9.75 -8.02 2.18
N ALA A 43 8.98 -8.84 1.45
CA ALA A 43 9.52 -9.85 0.54
C ALA A 43 9.81 -9.33 -0.88
N VAL A 44 9.42 -8.08 -1.20
CA VAL A 44 9.61 -7.49 -2.54
C VAL A 44 10.39 -6.19 -2.42
N ARG A 45 11.48 -6.07 -3.18
CA ARG A 45 12.27 -4.83 -3.25
C ARG A 45 12.32 -4.35 -4.70
N LEU A 46 11.87 -3.11 -4.91
CA LEU A 46 11.89 -2.48 -6.23
C LEU A 46 13.34 -2.19 -6.62
N ARG A 47 13.69 -2.57 -7.84
CA ARG A 47 14.94 -2.15 -8.49
C ARG A 47 14.77 -0.73 -9.07
N PRO A 48 15.87 -0.03 -9.42
CA PRO A 48 15.79 1.26 -10.08
C PRO A 48 14.79 1.23 -11.25
N SER A 49 13.73 2.03 -11.13
CA SER A 49 12.55 2.06 -12.02
C SER A 49 11.66 3.25 -11.67
N ASP A 50 10.69 3.58 -12.53
CA ASP A 50 9.69 4.63 -12.26
C ASP A 50 8.89 4.36 -10.98
N TYR A 51 8.65 3.09 -10.64
CA TYR A 51 7.98 2.72 -9.39
C TYR A 51 8.84 2.98 -8.16
N ALA A 52 10.15 2.72 -8.24
CA ALA A 52 11.07 3.06 -7.15
C ALA A 52 11.12 4.59 -6.96
N THR A 53 11.17 5.35 -8.06
CA THR A 53 11.10 6.82 -8.02
C THR A 53 9.80 7.30 -7.36
N ALA A 54 8.65 6.72 -7.71
CA ALA A 54 7.36 7.08 -7.11
C ALA A 54 7.32 6.84 -5.59
N VAL A 55 7.94 5.75 -5.11
CA VAL A 55 8.06 5.46 -3.67
C VAL A 55 8.91 6.52 -2.97
N GLU A 56 10.03 6.94 -3.55
CA GLU A 56 10.88 7.98 -2.97
C GLU A 56 10.21 9.36 -2.96
N VAL A 57 9.47 9.72 -4.02
CA VAL A 57 8.67 10.96 -4.03
C VAL A 57 7.59 10.91 -2.95
N ASN A 58 6.90 9.77 -2.81
CA ASN A 58 5.88 9.59 -1.77
C ASN A 58 6.49 9.65 -0.37
N ARG A 59 7.63 9.01 -0.14
CA ARG A 59 8.41 9.10 1.11
C ARG A 59 8.72 10.56 1.46
N ALA A 60 9.25 11.32 0.51
CA ALA A 60 9.58 12.74 0.74
C ALA A 60 8.33 13.59 1.04
N TYR A 61 7.19 13.27 0.45
CA TYR A 61 5.92 13.92 0.77
C TYR A 61 5.45 13.57 2.19
N LEU A 62 5.41 12.28 2.54
CA LEU A 62 5.00 11.80 3.86
C LEU A 62 5.86 12.42 4.98
N LEU A 63 7.18 12.48 4.78
CA LEU A 63 8.09 13.03 5.79
C LEU A 63 7.93 14.55 5.99
N ARG A 64 7.38 15.26 4.99
CA ARG A 64 7.07 16.70 5.07
C ARG A 64 5.80 17.02 5.86
N LEU A 65 4.86 16.07 5.98
CA LEU A 65 3.65 16.25 6.76
C LEU A 65 3.97 16.28 8.26
N SER A 66 3.25 17.11 9.01
CA SER A 66 3.37 17.18 10.47
C SER A 66 2.34 16.26 11.12
N ALA A 67 2.81 15.31 11.94
CA ALA A 67 1.93 14.45 12.73
C ALA A 67 1.09 15.26 13.73
N ASP A 68 1.70 16.22 14.44
CA ASP A 68 1.01 17.04 15.45
C ASP A 68 -0.16 17.85 14.88
N ARG A 69 -0.01 18.34 13.65
CA ARG A 69 -1.08 19.07 12.96
C ARG A 69 -2.25 18.16 12.56
N LEU A 70 -1.97 16.90 12.15
CA LEU A 70 -2.99 15.90 11.86
C LEU A 70 -3.65 15.35 13.14
N LEU A 71 -2.91 15.34 14.26
CA LEU A 71 -3.40 14.96 15.58
C LEU A 71 -4.19 16.07 16.29
N HIS A 72 -4.24 17.29 15.72
CA HIS A 72 -4.81 18.47 16.36
C HIS A 72 -6.22 18.20 16.93
N ASN A 73 -7.15 17.75 16.07
CA ASN A 73 -8.54 17.57 16.46
C ASN A 73 -8.72 16.38 17.41
N PHE A 74 -7.92 15.32 17.30
CA PHE A 74 -7.94 14.19 18.23
C PHE A 74 -7.59 14.66 19.65
N ARG A 75 -6.54 15.47 19.79
CA ARG A 75 -6.16 16.06 21.08
C ARG A 75 -7.24 17.03 21.58
N ALA A 76 -7.70 17.96 20.73
CA ALA A 76 -8.69 18.96 21.10
C ALA A 76 -10.01 18.32 21.59
N TYR A 77 -10.54 17.33 20.88
CA TYR A 77 -11.79 16.65 21.24
C TYR A 77 -11.67 15.73 22.46
N ALA A 78 -10.45 15.31 22.81
CA ALA A 78 -10.15 14.64 24.07
C ALA A 78 -9.91 15.61 25.25
N GLY A 79 -10.05 16.93 25.04
CA GLY A 79 -9.77 17.94 26.07
C GLY A 79 -8.28 18.20 26.31
N LEU A 80 -7.40 17.67 25.46
CA LEU A 80 -5.96 17.88 25.53
C LEU A 80 -5.55 19.10 24.69
N LYS A 81 -4.50 19.80 25.12
CA LYS A 81 -3.91 20.89 24.31
C LYS A 81 -3.30 20.31 23.02
N PRO A 82 -3.69 20.81 21.82
CA PRO A 82 -3.04 20.45 20.57
C PRO A 82 -1.57 20.85 20.53
N LYS A 83 -0.74 20.06 19.84
CA LYS A 83 0.72 20.28 19.73
C LYS A 83 1.13 20.99 18.43
N GLY A 84 0.20 21.17 17.50
CA GLY A 84 0.42 21.91 16.26
C GLY A 84 -0.89 22.54 15.78
N GLU A 85 -0.78 23.53 14.89
CA GLU A 85 -1.94 24.18 14.27
C GLU A 85 -2.72 23.21 13.37
N VAL A 86 -4.04 23.35 13.35
CA VAL A 86 -4.90 22.53 12.49
C VAL A 86 -4.46 22.66 11.02
N TYR A 87 -4.53 21.56 10.27
CA TYR A 87 -4.41 21.65 8.81
C TYR A 87 -5.66 22.29 8.21
N GLY A 88 -5.48 23.08 7.14
CA GLY A 88 -6.61 23.66 6.41
C GLY A 88 -7.36 22.62 5.56
N GLY A 89 -8.29 23.09 4.74
CA GLY A 89 -9.09 22.23 3.86
C GLY A 89 -9.99 21.30 4.66
N TRP A 90 -10.07 20.03 4.26
CA TRP A 90 -10.96 19.05 4.89
C TRP A 90 -10.61 18.71 6.34
N GLU A 91 -9.34 18.91 6.75
CA GLU A 91 -8.92 18.73 8.15
C GLU A 91 -9.43 19.83 9.10
N SER A 92 -9.91 20.94 8.54
CA SER A 92 -10.58 22.03 9.27
C SER A 92 -12.07 22.11 8.96
N ASP A 93 -12.65 21.08 8.33
CA ASP A 93 -14.02 21.11 7.81
C ASP A 93 -14.70 19.72 7.94
N THR A 94 -15.32 19.22 6.87
CA THR A 94 -16.34 18.16 6.91
C THR A 94 -15.88 16.78 7.35
N ILE A 95 -14.62 16.40 7.11
CA ILE A 95 -14.13 15.03 7.34
C ILE A 95 -12.84 14.99 8.16
N ALA A 96 -12.65 15.97 9.03
CA ALA A 96 -11.45 16.12 9.83
C ALA A 96 -11.03 14.84 10.56
N GLY A 97 -9.74 14.53 10.52
CA GLY A 97 -9.15 13.33 11.11
C GLY A 97 -8.99 12.14 10.16
N HIS A 98 -9.68 12.12 9.02
CA HIS A 98 -9.57 11.02 8.05
C HIS A 98 -8.13 10.89 7.50
N THR A 99 -7.43 12.02 7.30
CA THR A 99 -6.07 12.01 6.75
C THR A 99 -5.09 11.35 7.71
N LEU A 100 -5.25 11.51 9.04
CA LEU A 100 -4.35 10.88 10.00
C LEU A 100 -4.34 9.36 9.86
N GLY A 101 -5.51 8.73 9.67
CA GLY A 101 -5.63 7.29 9.48
C GLY A 101 -4.93 6.79 8.20
N HIS A 102 -5.14 7.49 7.09
CA HIS A 102 -4.44 7.19 5.82
C HIS A 102 -2.93 7.43 5.94
N TYR A 103 -2.54 8.51 6.60
CA TYR A 103 -1.15 8.86 6.80
C TYR A 103 -0.41 7.82 7.63
N MET A 104 -0.98 7.39 8.77
CA MET A 104 -0.41 6.33 9.60
C MET A 104 -0.26 5.03 8.80
N SER A 105 -1.28 4.65 8.03
CA SER A 105 -1.23 3.46 7.17
C SER A 105 -0.10 3.58 6.13
N ALA A 106 0.03 4.75 5.48
CA ALA A 106 1.08 5.00 4.49
C ALA A 106 2.49 4.95 5.10
N LEU A 107 2.69 5.45 6.33
CA LEU A 107 3.96 5.35 7.05
C LEU A 107 4.35 3.90 7.32
N VAL A 108 3.40 3.07 7.80
CA VAL A 108 3.64 1.65 8.08
C VAL A 108 3.97 0.90 6.78
N LEU A 109 3.20 1.11 5.71
CA LEU A 109 3.45 0.47 4.42
C LEU A 109 4.81 0.89 3.83
N LEU A 110 5.18 2.17 3.97
CA LEU A 110 6.49 2.66 3.57
C LEU A 110 7.60 1.95 4.36
N HIS A 111 7.47 1.84 5.69
CA HIS A 111 8.44 1.14 6.53
C HIS A 111 8.61 -0.32 6.12
N GLU A 112 7.51 -1.07 5.92
CA GLU A 112 7.56 -2.48 5.52
C GLU A 112 8.24 -2.67 4.15
N GLN A 113 8.01 -1.74 3.23
CA GLN A 113 8.56 -1.80 1.87
C GLN A 113 10.03 -1.39 1.79
N THR A 114 10.47 -0.38 2.55
CA THR A 114 11.81 0.23 2.39
C THR A 114 12.73 0.07 3.59
N GLY A 115 12.18 -0.26 4.76
CA GLY A 115 12.91 -0.25 6.04
C GLY A 115 13.06 1.14 6.65
N ASP A 116 12.31 2.14 6.20
CA ASP A 116 12.46 3.51 6.68
C ASP A 116 12.18 3.67 8.18
N ALA A 117 13.21 3.94 8.97
CA ALA A 117 13.08 4.06 10.42
C ALA A 117 12.30 5.31 10.86
N GLN A 118 12.35 6.41 10.10
CA GLN A 118 11.60 7.63 10.44
C GLN A 118 10.10 7.43 10.27
N ALA A 119 9.69 6.67 9.26
CA ALA A 119 8.30 6.31 9.05
C ALA A 119 7.75 5.49 10.22
N LYS A 120 8.52 4.50 10.70
CA LYS A 120 8.17 3.74 11.90
C LYS A 120 8.06 4.63 13.13
N VAL A 121 9.10 5.41 13.44
CA VAL A 121 9.13 6.30 14.61
C VAL A 121 7.92 7.24 14.61
N ARG A 122 7.53 7.76 13.44
CA ARG A 122 6.38 8.65 13.33
C ARG A 122 5.05 7.91 13.45
N ALA A 123 4.94 6.68 12.96
CA ALA A 123 3.75 5.86 13.16
C ALA A 123 3.57 5.48 14.64
N ASP A 124 4.65 5.06 15.32
CA ASP A 124 4.65 4.77 16.75
C ASP A 124 4.21 6.02 17.54
N TYR A 125 4.78 7.19 17.22
CA TYR A 125 4.38 8.46 17.84
C TYR A 125 2.88 8.75 17.68
N ILE A 126 2.30 8.52 16.50
CA ILE A 126 0.87 8.72 16.28
C ILE A 126 0.04 7.77 17.17
N VAL A 127 0.47 6.51 17.32
CA VAL A 127 -0.21 5.54 18.19
C VAL A 127 -0.17 6.01 19.64
N ASP A 128 0.99 6.46 20.14
CA ASP A 128 1.14 6.98 21.50
C ASP A 128 0.24 8.20 21.75
N GLU A 129 0.21 9.15 20.81
CA GLU A 129 -0.63 10.36 20.93
C GLU A 129 -2.14 10.06 20.88
N LEU A 130 -2.53 9.06 20.08
CA LEU A 130 -3.92 8.58 20.05
C LEU A 130 -4.26 7.84 21.35
N ALA A 131 -3.34 7.08 21.92
CA ALA A 131 -3.53 6.42 23.22
C ALA A 131 -3.73 7.45 24.34
N ASP A 132 -2.95 8.54 24.36
CA ASP A 132 -3.15 9.66 25.28
C ASP A 132 -4.55 10.28 25.14
N ALA A 133 -4.98 10.55 23.90
CA ALA A 133 -6.30 11.11 23.62
C ALA A 133 -7.43 10.15 24.04
N GLN A 134 -7.27 8.85 23.77
CA GLN A 134 -8.22 7.82 24.16
C GLN A 134 -8.34 7.71 25.68
N ALA A 135 -7.20 7.73 26.40
CA ALA A 135 -7.16 7.69 27.87
C ALA A 135 -7.81 8.93 28.50
N ALA A 136 -7.58 10.12 27.94
CA ALA A 136 -8.20 11.35 28.40
C ALA A 136 -9.73 11.35 28.18
N ARG A 137 -10.21 10.74 27.10
CA ARG A 137 -11.64 10.69 26.77
C ARG A 137 -12.40 9.59 27.52
N GLY A 138 -11.78 8.44 27.75
CA GLY A 138 -12.27 7.38 28.63
C GLY A 138 -13.42 6.53 28.09
N ASN A 139 -13.74 6.57 26.79
CA ASN A 139 -14.86 5.83 26.20
C ASN A 139 -14.47 4.89 25.04
N GLY A 140 -13.18 4.54 24.95
CA GLY A 140 -12.59 3.88 23.79
C GLY A 140 -12.22 4.87 22.70
#